data_AF-A0A497P3Z2-F1
#
_entry.id   AF-A0A497P3Z2-F1
#
_cell.length_a   1.000
_cell.length_b   1.000
_cell.length_c   1.000
_cell.angle_alpha   90.00
_cell.angle_beta   90.00
_cell.angle_gamma   90.00
#
_symmetry.space_group_name_H-M   'P 1'
#
loop_
_entity.id
_entity.type
_entity.pdbx_description
1 polymer ?
#
loop_
_entity_poly.entity_id
_entity_poly.type
_entity_poly.pdbx_seq_one_letter_code
_entity_poly.pdbx_strand_id
1 'polypeptide(L)'
;MIMGYSKLEELAYVTEEKFDVVTKTQSIIGVSIPTVQIEMKPMSDYPYNLTETSARLDEASMAMIDAVKILAELSGIEAVLTKLAEAIASVKRRVASLEYVIIPRMDNTIRFIRMYLEEREREDFFRLKRIIVCSI
;
A
#
# COMPACT_ATOMS: atom_id res chain seq x y z
N MET A 1 6.94 -45.11 -2.10
CA MET A 1 8.05 -44.19 -2.43
C MET A 1 8.89 -44.87 -3.49
N ILE A 2 8.70 -44.50 -4.76
CA ILE A 2 9.39 -45.13 -5.90
C ILE A 2 10.81 -44.55 -6.08
N MET A 3 11.07 -43.38 -5.47
CA MET A 3 12.37 -42.74 -5.36
C MET A 3 12.64 -42.49 -3.87
N GLY A 4 13.87 -42.77 -3.40
CA GLY A 4 14.27 -42.51 -2.00
C GLY A 4 14.46 -41.02 -1.73
N TYR A 5 14.22 -40.58 -0.50
CA TYR A 5 14.29 -39.16 -0.08
C TYR A 5 15.63 -38.50 -0.46
N SER A 6 16.76 -39.16 -0.17
CA SER A 6 18.10 -38.64 -0.45
C SER A 6 18.34 -38.36 -1.94
N LYS A 7 17.77 -39.19 -2.82
CA LYS A 7 17.94 -39.03 -4.27
C LYS A 7 17.13 -37.86 -4.83
N LEU A 8 15.98 -37.58 -4.22
CA LEU A 8 15.13 -36.44 -4.58
C LEU A 8 15.76 -35.11 -4.14
N GLU A 9 16.42 -35.11 -2.98
CA GLU A 9 17.17 -33.96 -2.46
C GLU A 9 18.37 -33.62 -3.35
N GLU A 10 19.15 -34.62 -3.79
CA GLU A 10 20.25 -34.43 -4.75
C GLU A 10 19.76 -33.84 -6.09
N LEU A 11 18.64 -34.33 -6.62
CA LEU A 11 18.05 -33.82 -7.87
C LEU A 11 17.53 -32.37 -7.73
N ALA A 12 17.01 -32.00 -6.55
CA ALA A 12 16.56 -30.64 -6.30
C ALA A 12 17.72 -29.63 -6.36
N TYR A 13 18.91 -29.99 -5.85
CA TYR A 13 20.09 -29.13 -5.89
C TYR A 13 20.67 -28.95 -7.31
N VAL A 14 20.48 -29.93 -8.20
CA VAL A 14 21.00 -29.90 -9.57
C VAL A 14 20.06 -29.13 -10.52
N THR A 15 18.78 -28.97 -10.13
CA THR A 15 17.80 -28.29 -10.97
C THR A 15 18.05 -26.78 -10.97
N GLU A 16 18.36 -26.21 -12.13
CA GLU A 16 18.54 -24.76 -12.29
C GLU A 16 17.23 -23.98 -12.01
N GLU A 17 17.36 -22.76 -11.48
CA GLU A 17 16.23 -21.85 -11.27
C GLU A 17 15.58 -21.47 -12.61
N LYS A 18 14.34 -21.94 -12.80
CA LYS A 18 13.57 -21.78 -14.05
C LYS A 18 12.71 -20.51 -14.11
N PHE A 19 12.63 -19.77 -13.01
CA PHE A 19 11.71 -18.65 -12.87
C PHE A 19 12.48 -17.35 -12.79
N ASP A 20 12.27 -16.46 -13.77
CA ASP A 20 12.71 -15.08 -13.67
C ASP A 20 11.54 -14.22 -13.20
N VAL A 21 11.78 -13.41 -12.18
CA VAL A 21 10.75 -12.58 -11.55
C VAL A 21 10.95 -11.15 -12.00
N VAL A 22 10.19 -10.74 -13.02
CA VAL A 22 10.20 -9.37 -13.52
C VAL A 22 9.24 -8.54 -12.70
N THR A 23 9.77 -7.63 -11.89
CA THR A 23 8.96 -6.69 -11.12
C THR A 23 8.76 -5.41 -11.93
N LYS A 24 7.51 -5.07 -12.24
CA LYS A 24 7.13 -3.78 -12.85
C LYS A 24 6.42 -2.92 -11.83
N THR A 25 6.73 -1.64 -11.82
CA THR A 25 6.07 -0.69 -10.91
C THR A 25 5.03 0.10 -11.69
N GLN A 26 3.78 0.11 -11.23
CA GLN A 26 2.72 0.94 -11.77
C GLN A 26 2.23 1.92 -10.71
N SER A 27 1.89 3.15 -11.10
CA SER A 27 1.36 4.15 -10.18
C SER A 27 -0.15 4.29 -10.39
N ILE A 28 -0.93 4.04 -9.34
CA ILE A 28 -2.38 4.26 -9.33
C ILE A 28 -2.72 5.10 -8.10
N ILE A 29 -3.39 6.24 -8.31
CA ILE A 29 -3.80 7.18 -7.23
C ILE A 29 -2.58 7.69 -6.42
N GLY A 30 -1.43 7.84 -7.07
CA GLY A 30 -0.19 8.31 -6.42
C GLY A 30 0.44 7.29 -5.47
N VAL A 31 -0.08 6.06 -5.43
CA VAL A 31 0.51 4.93 -4.72
C VAL A 31 1.28 4.08 -5.72
N SER A 32 2.55 3.82 -5.41
CA SER A 32 3.42 2.95 -6.21
C SER A 32 3.09 1.48 -5.91
N ILE A 33 2.59 0.77 -6.91
CA ILE A 33 2.14 -0.61 -6.82
C ILE A 33 3.12 -1.50 -7.59
N PRO A 34 3.81 -2.44 -6.91
CA PRO A 34 4.61 -3.44 -7.58
C PRO A 34 3.68 -4.49 -8.21
N THR A 35 3.85 -4.74 -9.50
CA THR A 35 3.24 -5.84 -10.24
C THR A 35 4.32 -6.87 -10.52
N VAL A 36 4.14 -8.08 -10.00
CA VAL A 36 5.07 -9.19 -10.20
C VAL A 36 4.63 -9.95 -11.45
N GLN A 37 5.51 -10.09 -12.43
CA GLN A 37 5.31 -10.94 -13.61
C GLN A 37 6.37 -12.05 -13.58
N ILE A 38 5.94 -13.32 -13.62
CA ILE A 38 6.86 -14.43 -13.81
C ILE A 38 7.07 -14.64 -15.30
N GLU A 39 8.31 -14.54 -15.75
CA GLU A 39 8.72 -15.03 -17.06
C GLU A 39 9.40 -16.39 -16.89
N MET A 40 8.86 -17.43 -17.55
CA MET A 40 9.53 -18.72 -17.61
C MET A 40 10.54 -18.69 -18.75
N LYS A 41 11.81 -19.01 -18.46
CA LYS A 41 12.82 -19.15 -19.52
C LYS A 41 12.41 -20.31 -20.45
N PRO A 42 12.53 -20.14 -21.79
CA PRO A 42 12.19 -21.20 -22.72
C PRO A 42 13.09 -22.42 -22.50
N MET A 43 12.43 -23.57 -22.46
CA MET A 43 12.98 -24.88 -22.14
C MET A 43 14.08 -25.27 -23.12
N SER A 44 15.34 -25.37 -22.66
CA SER A 44 16.41 -25.93 -23.50
C SER A 44 16.80 -27.35 -23.11
N ASP A 45 16.63 -27.79 -21.86
CA ASP A 45 16.84 -29.19 -21.49
C ASP A 45 16.15 -29.49 -20.15
N TYR A 46 15.61 -30.70 -20.00
CA TYR A 46 15.26 -31.22 -18.68
C TYR A 46 16.59 -31.46 -17.92
N PRO A 47 16.84 -30.79 -16.79
CA PRO A 47 18.14 -30.84 -16.11
C PRO A 47 18.41 -32.17 -15.38
N TYR A 48 17.55 -33.17 -15.57
CA TYR A 48 17.61 -34.46 -14.89
C TYR A 48 17.74 -35.62 -15.87
N ASN A 49 18.51 -36.63 -15.48
CA ASN A 49 18.69 -37.85 -16.26
C ASN A 49 17.38 -38.66 -16.29
N LEU A 50 16.84 -38.90 -17.49
CA LEU A 50 15.64 -39.70 -17.75
C LEU A 50 15.75 -41.14 -17.20
N THR A 51 16.98 -41.67 -17.10
CA THR A 51 17.25 -43.04 -16.64
C THR A 51 16.96 -43.24 -15.15
N GLU A 52 17.02 -42.18 -14.33
CA GLU A 52 16.86 -42.26 -12.88
C GLU A 52 15.56 -41.62 -12.37
N THR A 53 14.78 -41.01 -13.27
CA THR A 53 13.59 -40.23 -12.93
C THR A 53 12.32 -41.07 -13.08
N SER A 54 11.31 -40.76 -12.26
CA SER A 54 10.00 -41.44 -12.31
C SER A 54 8.95 -40.50 -12.91
N ALA A 55 7.98 -41.04 -13.67
CA ALA A 55 6.86 -40.27 -14.23
C ALA A 55 6.06 -39.47 -13.18
N ARG A 56 6.02 -39.93 -11.92
CA ARG A 56 5.37 -39.20 -10.82
C ARG A 56 6.12 -37.94 -10.39
N LEU A 57 7.45 -37.91 -10.57
CA LEU A 57 8.25 -36.73 -10.33
C LEU A 57 7.94 -35.66 -11.39
N ASP A 58 7.77 -36.08 -12.65
CA ASP A 58 7.39 -35.18 -13.74
C ASP A 58 6.01 -34.57 -13.49
N GLU A 59 5.01 -35.38 -13.12
CA GLU A 59 3.67 -34.89 -12.74
C GLU A 59 3.72 -33.89 -11.56
N ALA A 60 4.49 -34.22 -10.51
CA ALA A 60 4.66 -33.33 -9.36
C ALA A 60 5.37 -32.02 -9.74
N SER A 61 6.36 -32.08 -10.63
CA SER A 61 7.09 -30.89 -11.11
C SER A 61 6.18 -29.97 -11.93
N MET A 62 5.29 -30.51 -12.77
CA MET A 62 4.31 -29.71 -13.52
C MET A 62 3.32 -29.04 -12.57
N ALA A 63 2.77 -29.79 -11.61
CA ALA A 63 1.85 -29.23 -10.61
C ALA A 63 2.52 -28.13 -9.76
N MET A 64 3.81 -28.27 -9.46
CA MET A 64 4.59 -27.26 -8.74
C MET A 64 4.77 -25.98 -9.56
N ILE A 65 5.05 -26.09 -10.87
CA ILE A 65 5.15 -24.94 -11.77
C ILE A 65 3.84 -24.15 -11.81
N ASP A 66 2.70 -24.84 -11.91
CA ASP A 66 1.37 -24.21 -11.91
C ASP A 66 1.07 -23.53 -10.56
N ALA A 67 1.41 -24.18 -9.44
CA ALA A 67 1.22 -23.61 -8.12
C ALA A 67 2.06 -22.34 -7.91
N VAL A 68 3.33 -22.33 -8.35
CA VAL A 68 4.22 -21.17 -8.26
C VAL A 68 3.67 -19.99 -9.06
N LYS A 69 3.11 -20.25 -10.25
CA LYS A 69 2.46 -19.21 -11.07
C LYS A 69 1.29 -18.55 -10.34
N ILE A 70 0.40 -19.35 -9.76
CA ILE A 70 -0.76 -18.85 -9.00
C ILE A 70 -0.31 -18.08 -7.77
N LEU A 71 0.72 -18.57 -7.05
CA LEU A 71 1.26 -17.89 -5.87
C LEU A 71 1.84 -16.51 -6.19
N ALA A 72 2.50 -16.35 -7.33
CA ALA A 72 3.00 -15.03 -7.72
C ALA A 72 1.90 -14.06 -8.13
N GLU A 73 0.86 -14.53 -8.82
CA GLU A 73 -0.31 -13.71 -9.11
C GLU A 73 -0.99 -13.25 -7.80
N LEU A 74 -1.15 -14.16 -6.84
CA LEU A 74 -1.70 -13.86 -5.52
C LEU A 74 -0.85 -12.85 -4.74
N SER A 75 0.47 -13.08 -4.69
CA SER A 75 1.43 -12.19 -4.02
C SER A 75 1.39 -10.77 -4.58
N GLY A 76 1.25 -10.64 -5.91
CA GLY A 76 1.05 -9.35 -6.56
C GLY A 76 -0.18 -8.62 -6.02
N ILE A 77 -1.33 -9.29 -5.99
CA ILE A 77 -2.60 -8.72 -5.49
C ILE A 77 -2.50 -8.36 -4.00
N GLU A 78 -1.88 -9.21 -3.18
CA GLU A 78 -1.71 -8.98 -1.75
C GLU A 78 -0.83 -7.76 -1.46
N ALA A 79 0.27 -7.60 -2.21
CA ALA A 79 1.13 -6.42 -2.12
C ALA A 79 0.37 -5.13 -2.48
N VAL A 80 -0.46 -5.17 -3.53
CA VAL A 80 -1.33 -4.05 -3.92
C VAL A 80 -2.29 -3.69 -2.79
N LEU A 81 -2.98 -4.69 -2.25
CA LEU A 81 -3.98 -4.50 -1.19
C LEU A 81 -3.36 -3.85 0.05
N THR A 82 -2.19 -4.33 0.46
CA THR A 82 -1.48 -3.81 1.64
C THR A 82 -1.10 -2.34 1.45
N LYS A 83 -0.56 -1.99 0.28
CA LYS A 83 -0.19 -0.60 -0.04
C LYS A 83 -1.39 0.35 -0.12
N LEU A 84 -2.50 -0.11 -0.70
CA LEU A 84 -3.74 0.66 -0.74
C LEU A 84 -4.33 0.86 0.65
N ALA A 85 -4.30 -0.17 1.51
CA ALA A 85 -4.77 -0.06 2.88
C ALA A 85 -3.99 0.98 3.69
N GLU A 86 -2.66 1.02 3.55
CA GLU A 86 -1.80 2.05 4.16
C GLU A 86 -2.19 3.46 3.69
N ALA A 87 -2.39 3.64 2.38
CA ALA A 87 -2.79 4.92 1.81
C ALA A 87 -4.15 5.39 2.33
N ILE A 88 -5.16 4.51 2.35
CA ILE A 88 -6.50 4.82 2.87
C ILE A 88 -6.44 5.17 4.36
N ALA A 89 -5.67 4.44 5.16
CA ALA A 89 -5.50 4.74 6.58
C ALA A 89 -4.88 6.13 6.80
N SER A 90 -3.91 6.51 5.97
CA SER A 90 -3.29 7.85 6.04
C SER A 90 -4.29 8.97 5.72
N VAL A 91 -5.13 8.79 4.70
CA VAL A 91 -6.16 9.75 4.31
C VAL A 91 -7.21 9.86 5.42
N LYS A 92 -7.67 8.73 5.97
CA LYS A 92 -8.63 8.71 7.08
C LYS A 92 -8.13 9.48 8.30
N ARG A 93 -6.86 9.31 8.68
CA ARG A 93 -6.25 10.08 9.78
C ARG A 93 -6.23 11.58 9.49
N ARG A 94 -5.96 11.98 8.25
CA ARG A 94 -5.95 13.38 7.84
C ARG A 94 -7.34 14.00 7.91
N VAL A 95 -8.37 13.29 7.44
CA VAL A 95 -9.77 13.71 7.54
C VAL A 95 -10.18 13.87 9.00
N ALA A 96 -9.88 12.89 9.86
CA ALA A 96 -10.20 12.96 11.28
C ALA A 96 -9.54 14.16 11.99
N SER A 97 -8.28 14.47 11.67
CA SER A 97 -7.59 15.65 12.21
C SER A 97 -8.28 16.96 11.79
N LEU A 98 -8.74 17.04 10.53
CA LEU A 98 -9.46 18.20 10.04
C LEU A 98 -10.80 18.38 10.78
N GLU A 99 -11.60 17.32 10.86
CA GLU A 99 -12.94 17.35 11.43
C GLU A 99 -12.94 17.63 12.93
N TYR A 100 -12.09 16.94 13.69
CA TYR A 100 -12.18 16.97 15.16
C TYR A 100 -11.21 17.95 15.82
N VAL A 101 -10.16 18.39 15.11
CA VAL A 101 -9.13 19.27 15.70
C VAL A 101 -9.08 20.62 15.00
N ILE A 102 -8.91 20.63 13.67
CA ILE A 102 -8.62 21.88 12.96
C ILE A 102 -9.87 22.74 12.81
N ILE A 103 -10.99 22.19 12.33
CA ILE A 103 -12.25 22.94 12.14
C ILE A 103 -12.74 23.56 13.46
N PRO A 104 -12.85 22.81 14.59
CA PRO A 104 -13.31 23.40 15.85
C PRO A 104 -12.37 24.50 16.38
N ARG A 105 -11.05 24.35 16.18
CA ARG A 105 -10.09 25.39 16.57
C ARG A 105 -10.25 26.66 15.74
N MET A 106 -10.47 26.52 14.44
CA MET A 106 -10.72 27.65 13.55
C MET A 106 -12.03 28.36 13.92
N ASP A 107 -13.11 27.63 14.18
CA ASP A 107 -14.40 28.21 14.60
C ASP A 107 -14.29 28.97 15.94
N ASN A 108 -13.55 28.41 16.91
CA ASN A 108 -13.29 29.10 18.17
C ASN A 108 -12.47 30.38 17.98
N THR A 109 -11.51 30.36 17.04
CA THR A 109 -10.69 31.53 16.71
C THR A 109 -11.53 32.62 16.04
N ILE A 110 -12.42 32.24 15.10
CA ILE A 110 -13.37 33.16 14.47
C ILE A 110 -14.29 33.80 15.51
N ARG A 111 -14.82 32.99 16.45
CA ARG A 111 -15.68 33.48 17.53
C ARG A 111 -14.94 34.48 18.43
N PHE A 112 -13.69 34.19 18.77
CA PHE A 112 -12.86 35.08 19.58
C PHE A 112 -12.61 36.42 18.88
N ILE A 113 -12.25 36.40 17.59
CA ILE A 113 -12.03 37.62 16.80
C ILE A 113 -13.31 38.45 16.71
N ARG A 114 -14.47 37.83 16.47
CA ARG A 114 -15.76 38.52 16.43
C ARG A 114 -16.07 39.21 17.76
N MET A 115 -15.95 38.48 18.87
CA MET A 115 -16.18 39.04 20.21
C MET A 115 -15.25 40.22 20.50
N TYR A 116 -13.97 40.12 20.11
CA TYR A 116 -13.01 41.20 20.30
C TYR A 116 -13.34 42.43 19.45
N LEU A 117 -13.75 42.25 18.19
CA LEU A 117 -14.17 43.35 17.31
C LEU A 117 -15.43 44.04 17.82
N GLU A 118 -16.45 43.28 18.24
CA GLU A 118 -17.69 43.83 18.83
C GLU A 118 -17.41 44.66 20.08
N GLU A 119 -16.48 44.21 20.93
CA GLU A 119 -16.11 44.95 22.13
C GLU A 119 -15.36 46.24 21.80
N ARG A 120 -14.48 46.20 20.80
CA ARG A 120 -13.79 47.39 20.29
C ARG A 120 -14.76 48.41 19.71
N GLU A 121 -15.73 47.95 18.92
CA GLU A 121 -16.79 48.81 18.36
C GLU A 121 -17.64 49.44 19.46
N ARG A 122 -17.95 48.69 20.53
CA ARG A 122 -18.62 49.24 21.72
C ARG A 122 -17.80 50.35 22.37
N GLU A 123 -16.51 50.11 22.66
CA GLU A 123 -15.63 51.11 23.26
C GLU A 123 -15.56 52.40 22.42
N ASP A 124 -15.41 52.27 21.11
CA ASP A 124 -15.35 53.41 20.19
C ASP A 124 -16.69 54.17 20.17
N PHE A 125 -17.83 53.47 20.22
CA PHE A 125 -19.15 54.10 20.33
C PHE A 125 -19.30 54.89 21.64
N PHE A 126 -18.85 54.33 22.78
CA PHE A 126 -18.86 55.04 24.07
C PHE A 126 -17.94 56.26 24.07
N ARG A 127 -16.74 56.16 23.46
CA ARG A 127 -15.80 57.29 23.31
C ARG A 127 -16.43 58.43 22.50
N LEU A 128 -17.02 58.12 21.34
CA LEU A 128 -17.70 59.10 20.49
C LEU A 128 -18.86 59.78 21.24
N LYS A 129 -19.67 58.99 21.96
CA LYS A 129 -20.81 59.53 22.72
C LYS A 129 -20.36 60.49 23.83
N ARG A 130 -19.25 60.20 24.53
CA ARG A 130 -18.68 61.08 25.55
C ARG A 130 -18.19 62.42 24.99
N ILE A 131 -17.57 62.41 23.81
CA ILE A 131 -17.05 63.64 23.17
C ILE A 131 -18.21 64.53 22.73
N ILE A 132 -19.25 63.95 22.11
CA ILE A 132 -20.40 64.70 21.60
C ILE A 132 -21.25 65.27 22.74
N VAL A 133 -21.48 64.50 23.81
CA VAL A 133 -22.31 64.93 24.95
C VAL A 133 -21.63 66.02 25.81
N CYS A 134 -20.30 66.07 25.86
CA CYS A 134 -19.57 67.07 26.66
C CYS A 134 -19.34 68.39 25.91
N SER A 135 -19.57 68.42 24.60
CA SER A 135 -19.40 69.61 23.75
C SER A 135 -20.72 70.37 23.52
N ILE A 136 -21.83 69.88 24.05
CA ILE A 136 -23.18 70.50 24.07
C ILE A 136 -23.45 70.94 25.50
#